data_AF-A0A0G4PCZ7-F1
#
_entry.id   AF-A0A0G4PCZ7-F1
#
_cell.length_a   1.000
_cell.length_b   1.000
_cell.length_c   1.000
_cell.angle_alpha   90.00
_cell.angle_beta   90.00
_cell.angle_gamma   90.00
#
_symmetry.space_group_name_H-M   'P 1'
#
loop_
_entity.id
_entity.type
_entity.pdbx_description
1 polymer ?
#
loop_
_entity_poly.entity_id
_entity_poly.type
_entity_poly.pdbx_seq_one_letter_code
_entity_poly.pdbx_strand_id
1 'polypeptide(L)'
;MADSWNAHVAFCQRRGNAPLHWMLLLANPGSLRCTWYHVVGGPTQNRDYERKIQAGKRMDSFGISRTQYVGCISASDINKVKSAVVAVPVQDCQHWMVEVLAGLERKFLVPLGTSVHYHSQIEPSLAGETEDSWVLLSGTCEEELTIKEPGSN
;
A
#
# COMPACT_ATOMS: atom_id res chain seq x y z
N MET A 1 12.31 -29.73 -10.52
CA MET A 1 11.89 -28.38 -10.09
C MET A 1 11.01 -28.55 -8.86
N ALA A 2 10.88 -27.56 -7.97
CA ALA A 2 9.96 -27.68 -6.85
C ALA A 2 8.51 -27.75 -7.39
N ASP A 3 7.69 -28.61 -6.79
CA ASP A 3 6.30 -28.81 -7.22
C ASP A 3 5.38 -27.69 -6.73
N SER A 4 5.87 -26.87 -5.81
CA SER A 4 5.13 -25.76 -5.22
C SER A 4 6.07 -24.64 -4.74
N TRP A 5 5.44 -23.51 -4.43
CA TRP A 5 6.05 -22.31 -3.90
C TRP A 5 5.30 -21.84 -2.66
N ASN A 6 6.02 -21.54 -1.59
CA ASN A 6 5.46 -20.84 -0.44
C ASN A 6 5.37 -19.34 -0.76
N ALA A 7 4.16 -18.80 -0.60
CA ALA A 7 3.90 -17.37 -0.67
C ALA A 7 3.93 -16.77 0.74
N HIS A 8 4.64 -15.65 0.88
CA HIS A 8 4.70 -14.88 2.11
C HIS A 8 4.51 -13.39 1.85
N VAL A 9 3.90 -12.69 2.80
CA VAL A 9 4.00 -11.23 2.90
C VAL A 9 5.18 -10.89 3.80
N ALA A 10 6.11 -10.08 3.28
CA ALA A 10 7.24 -9.57 4.03
C ALA A 10 7.03 -8.11 4.41
N PHE A 11 7.35 -7.80 5.67
CA PHE A 11 7.33 -6.46 6.21
C PHE A 11 8.77 -6.00 6.39
N CYS A 12 9.15 -4.94 5.71
CA CYS A 12 10.51 -4.40 5.80
C CYS A 12 10.76 -3.68 7.13
N GLN A 13 12.03 -3.44 7.43
CA GLN A 13 12.42 -2.53 8.52
C GLN A 13 11.87 -1.13 8.24
N ARG A 14 11.32 -0.47 9.27
CA ARG A 14 10.83 0.91 9.16
C ARG A 14 11.99 1.87 8.87
N ARG A 15 11.76 2.86 8.01
CA ARG A 15 12.73 3.90 7.67
C ARG A 15 12.11 5.28 7.92
N GLY A 16 12.44 5.89 9.05
CA GLY A 16 11.82 7.14 9.49
C GLY A 16 10.31 6.97 9.73
N ASN A 17 9.53 7.96 9.31
CA ASN A 17 8.08 8.01 9.51
C ASN A 17 7.26 7.48 8.31
N ALA A 18 7.92 6.95 7.28
CA ALA A 18 7.21 6.38 6.14
C ALA A 18 6.45 5.10 6.54
N PRO A 19 5.32 4.80 5.86
CA PRO A 19 4.64 3.52 5.99
C PRO A 19 5.58 2.34 5.78
N LEU A 20 5.34 1.23 6.48
CA LEU A 20 6.13 0.01 6.30
C LEU A 20 6.09 -0.48 4.85
N HIS A 21 7.27 -0.75 4.28
CA HIS A 21 7.36 -1.31 2.94
C HIS A 21 6.98 -2.80 2.93
N TRP A 22 5.96 -3.16 2.15
CA TRP A 22 5.47 -4.55 2.04
C TRP A 22 5.92 -5.19 0.73
N MET A 23 6.18 -6.50 0.76
CA MET A 23 6.58 -7.27 -0.41
C MET A 23 5.91 -8.65 -0.43
N LEU A 24 5.61 -9.15 -1.62
CA LEU A 24 5.30 -10.57 -1.81
C LEU A 24 6.61 -11.33 -2.02
N LEU A 25 6.83 -12.36 -1.21
CA LEU A 25 7.90 -13.31 -1.40
C LEU A 25 7.35 -14.62 -1.94
N LEU A 26 8.01 -15.17 -2.95
CA LEU A 26 7.72 -16.50 -3.45
C LEU A 26 8.97 -17.37 -3.38
N ALA A 27 8.94 -18.41 -2.55
CA ALA A 27 10.08 -19.24 -2.23
C ALA A 27 9.78 -20.72 -2.45
N ASN A 28 10.75 -21.50 -2.93
CA ASN A 28 10.63 -22.95 -2.88
C ASN A 28 10.58 -23.39 -1.40
N PRO A 29 9.76 -24.39 -1.03
CA PRO A 29 9.78 -24.95 0.32
C PRO A 29 11.20 -25.34 0.75
N GLY A 30 11.62 -24.87 1.94
CA GLY A 30 12.97 -25.10 2.48
C GLY A 30 14.09 -24.22 1.89
N SER A 31 13.82 -23.41 0.85
CA SER A 31 14.82 -22.53 0.25
C SER A 31 15.00 -21.24 1.05
N LEU A 32 16.26 -20.82 1.24
CA LEU A 32 16.61 -19.48 1.74
C LEU A 32 16.52 -18.40 0.65
N ARG A 33 16.26 -18.79 -0.60
CA ARG A 33 16.16 -17.92 -1.77
C ARG A 33 14.73 -17.86 -2.30
N CYS A 34 14.31 -16.65 -2.67
CA CYS A 34 12.97 -16.34 -3.14
C CYS A 34 13.00 -15.28 -4.25
N THR A 35 11.84 -15.05 -4.85
CA THR A 35 11.59 -13.89 -5.71
C THR A 35 10.83 -12.84 -4.92
N TRP A 36 11.30 -11.60 -4.94
CA TRP A 36 10.60 -10.45 -4.37
C TRP A 36 9.72 -9.79 -5.44
N TYR A 37 8.46 -9.52 -5.11
CA TYR A 37 7.58 -8.65 -5.89
C TYR A 37 7.13 -7.50 -5.00
N HIS A 38 7.38 -6.27 -5.43
CA HIS A 38 7.06 -5.08 -4.65
C HIS A 38 7.05 -3.82 -5.52
N VAL A 39 6.54 -2.72 -4.98
CA VAL A 39 6.61 -1.40 -5.59
C VAL A 39 7.54 -0.51 -4.78
N VAL A 40 8.43 0.22 -5.45
CA VAL A 40 9.34 1.20 -4.84
C VAL A 40 9.03 2.61 -5.36
N GLY A 41 9.68 3.64 -4.82
CA GLY A 41 9.43 5.03 -5.19
C GLY A 41 8.26 5.63 -4.42
N GLY A 42 7.59 6.60 -5.04
CA GLY A 42 6.49 7.37 -4.46
C GLY A 42 6.90 8.77 -3.99
N PRO A 43 5.91 9.61 -3.61
CA PRO A 43 6.14 10.99 -3.20
C PRO A 43 7.15 11.14 -2.05
N THR A 44 7.14 10.20 -1.10
CA THR A 44 8.07 10.19 0.04
C THR A 44 9.53 9.97 -0.35
N GLN A 45 9.78 9.48 -1.57
CA GLN A 45 11.12 9.25 -2.13
C GLN A 45 11.43 10.20 -3.30
N ASN A 46 10.53 11.14 -3.60
CA ASN A 46 10.59 12.06 -4.74
C ASN A 46 10.87 11.34 -6.08
N ARG A 47 10.15 10.22 -6.32
CA ARG A 47 10.28 9.38 -7.52
C ARG A 47 8.93 8.79 -7.89
N ASP A 48 8.73 8.47 -9.15
CA ASP A 48 7.56 7.71 -9.59
C ASP A 48 7.53 6.32 -8.96
N TYR A 49 6.32 5.78 -8.80
CA TYR A 49 6.16 4.39 -8.37
C TYR A 49 6.67 3.43 -9.44
N GLU A 50 7.44 2.43 -9.03
CA GLU A 50 8.00 1.42 -9.92
C GLU A 50 7.82 0.02 -9.34
N ARG A 51 7.21 -0.88 -10.12
CA ARG A 51 7.14 -2.30 -9.79
C ARG A 51 8.49 -2.97 -10.05
N LYS A 52 9.04 -3.65 -9.04
CA LYS A 52 10.26 -4.45 -9.15
C LYS A 52 9.95 -5.93 -8.93
N ILE A 53 10.58 -6.77 -9.74
CA ILE A 53 10.58 -8.24 -9.60
C ILE A 53 12.03 -8.69 -9.50
N GLN A 54 12.43 -9.23 -8.36
CA GLN A 54 13.82 -9.53 -8.07
C GLN A 54 14.00 -10.99 -7.66
N ALA A 55 14.50 -11.82 -8.57
CA ALA A 55 14.77 -13.23 -8.32
C ALA A 55 16.08 -13.46 -7.54
N GLY A 56 16.20 -14.61 -6.87
CA GLY A 56 17.43 -15.04 -6.19
C GLY A 56 17.75 -14.26 -4.91
N LYS A 57 16.78 -13.51 -4.39
CA LYS A 57 16.92 -12.72 -3.16
C LYS A 57 16.77 -13.61 -1.93
N ARG A 58 17.36 -13.18 -0.82
CA ARG A 58 17.26 -13.89 0.46
C ARG A 58 15.88 -13.71 1.09
N MET A 59 15.34 -14.77 1.66
CA MET A 59 14.12 -14.75 2.49
C MET A 59 14.33 -13.94 3.79
N ASP A 60 15.54 -14.01 4.34
CA ASP A 60 15.98 -13.44 5.61
C ASP A 60 16.92 -12.25 5.41
N SER A 61 16.67 -11.43 4.39
CA SER A 61 17.49 -10.23 4.14
C SER A 61 17.39 -9.26 5.31
N PHE A 62 18.51 -8.58 5.64
CA PHE A 62 18.56 -7.57 6.72
C PHE A 62 17.51 -6.46 6.62
N GLY A 63 17.04 -6.16 5.40
CA GLY A 63 15.98 -5.18 5.18
C GLY A 63 14.57 -5.67 5.54
N ILE A 64 14.39 -6.96 5.79
CA ILE A 64 13.12 -7.59 6.18
C ILE A 64 13.09 -7.72 7.69
N SER A 65 12.02 -7.20 8.31
CA SER A 65 11.80 -7.31 9.75
C SER A 65 11.11 -8.63 10.11
N ARG A 66 10.06 -8.98 9.37
CA ARG A 66 9.31 -10.22 9.56
C ARG A 66 8.66 -10.68 8.25
N THR A 67 8.32 -11.95 8.19
CA THR A 67 7.52 -12.54 7.11
C THR A 67 6.31 -13.27 7.70
N GLN A 68 5.22 -13.32 6.95
CA GLN A 68 4.01 -14.06 7.27
C GLN A 68 3.66 -14.96 6.11
N TYR A 69 3.48 -16.25 6.38
CA TYR A 69 3.05 -17.22 5.38
C TYR A 69 1.58 -16.98 5.02
N VAL A 70 1.28 -16.96 3.72
CA VAL A 70 -0.10 -16.73 3.22
C VAL A 70 -0.63 -17.85 2.33
N GLY A 71 0.21 -18.80 1.92
CA GLY A 71 -0.27 -19.96 1.16
C GLY A 71 0.79 -20.74 0.42
N CYS A 72 0.38 -21.86 -0.15
CA CYS A 72 1.18 -22.71 -1.01
C CYS A 72 0.62 -22.64 -2.44
N ILE A 73 1.46 -22.33 -3.41
CA ILE A 73 1.08 -22.14 -4.80
C ILE A 73 1.72 -23.25 -5.62
N SER A 74 0.93 -24.00 -6.38
CA SER A 74 1.45 -25.01 -7.31
C SER A 74 2.44 -24.38 -8.30
N ALA A 75 3.50 -25.11 -8.66
CA ALA A 75 4.42 -24.65 -9.71
C ALA A 75 3.72 -24.40 -11.05
N SER A 76 2.65 -25.14 -11.36
CA SER A 76 1.82 -24.93 -12.56
C SER A 76 1.09 -23.58 -12.57
N ASP A 77 0.89 -22.96 -11.40
CA ASP A 77 0.13 -21.72 -11.23
C ASP A 77 1.01 -20.46 -11.18
N ILE A 78 2.32 -20.57 -11.38
CA ILE A 78 3.25 -19.44 -11.30
C ILE A 78 2.87 -18.29 -12.25
N ASN A 79 2.34 -18.61 -13.44
CA ASN A 79 1.92 -17.60 -14.40
C ASN A 79 0.67 -16.84 -13.94
N LYS A 80 -0.18 -17.47 -13.12
CA LYS A 80 -1.33 -16.80 -12.50
C LYS A 80 -0.87 -15.77 -11.46
N VAL A 81 0.20 -16.06 -10.70
CA VAL A 81 0.84 -15.10 -9.79
C VAL A 81 1.38 -13.90 -10.55
N LYS A 82 2.18 -14.15 -11.60
CA LYS A 82 2.73 -13.08 -12.44
C LYS A 82 1.62 -12.22 -13.05
N SER A 83 0.54 -12.85 -13.55
CA SER A 83 -0.62 -12.14 -14.08
C SER A 83 -1.29 -11.25 -13.02
N ALA A 84 -1.49 -11.74 -11.80
CA ALA A 84 -2.07 -10.94 -10.71
C ALA A 84 -1.18 -9.74 -10.35
N VAL A 85 0.13 -9.96 -10.21
CA VAL A 85 1.12 -8.91 -9.92
C VAL A 85 1.19 -7.85 -11.03
N VAL A 86 1.06 -8.26 -12.29
CA VAL A 86 1.16 -7.35 -13.44
C VAL A 86 -0.11 -6.52 -13.61
N ALA A 87 -1.27 -7.08 -13.27
CA ALA A 87 -2.58 -6.45 -13.44
C ALA A 87 -2.83 -5.26 -12.51
N VAL A 88 -2.15 -5.20 -11.35
CA VAL A 88 -2.31 -4.10 -10.39
C VAL A 88 -1.42 -2.91 -10.82
N PRO A 89 -2.00 -1.72 -11.06
CA PRO A 89 -1.24 -0.50 -11.34
C PRO A 89 -0.27 -0.16 -10.22
N VAL A 90 0.86 0.46 -10.55
CA VAL A 90 1.84 0.89 -9.53
C VAL A 90 1.26 2.01 -8.67
N GLN A 91 1.33 1.84 -7.36
CA GLN A 91 0.81 2.76 -6.35
C GLN A 91 1.56 2.56 -5.02
N ASP A 92 1.04 3.11 -3.93
CA ASP A 92 1.56 2.84 -2.58
C ASP A 92 1.73 1.33 -2.34
N CYS A 93 2.85 0.95 -1.72
CA CYS A 93 3.26 -0.44 -1.62
C CYS A 93 2.28 -1.32 -0.82
N GLN A 94 1.60 -0.77 0.19
CA GLN A 94 0.67 -1.53 1.03
C GLN A 94 -0.65 -1.76 0.29
N HIS A 95 -1.19 -0.70 -0.33
CA HIS A 95 -2.37 -0.78 -1.18
C HIS A 95 -2.15 -1.72 -2.38
N TRP A 96 -1.00 -1.57 -3.05
CA TRP A 96 -0.58 -2.45 -4.13
C TRP A 96 -0.55 -3.92 -3.68
N MET A 97 0.03 -4.21 -2.52
CA MET A 97 0.11 -5.56 -1.98
C MET A 97 -1.30 -6.13 -1.70
N VAL A 98 -2.19 -5.34 -1.10
CA VAL A 98 -3.58 -5.78 -0.84
C VAL A 98 -4.33 -6.10 -2.12
N GLU A 99 -4.21 -5.28 -3.16
CA GLU A 99 -4.83 -5.57 -4.46
C GLU A 99 -4.24 -6.80 -5.14
N VAL A 100 -2.92 -7.01 -5.01
CA VAL A 100 -2.27 -8.24 -5.50
C VAL A 100 -2.82 -9.46 -4.76
N LEU A 101 -2.96 -9.40 -3.43
CA LEU A 101 -3.56 -10.49 -2.65
C LEU A 101 -5.00 -10.76 -3.08
N ALA A 102 -5.81 -9.71 -3.31
CA ALA A 102 -7.16 -9.88 -3.83
C ALA A 102 -7.16 -10.55 -5.23
N GLY A 103 -6.18 -10.23 -6.06
CA GLY A 103 -5.96 -10.90 -7.36
C GLY A 103 -5.57 -12.37 -7.23
N LEU A 104 -4.78 -12.73 -6.21
CA LEU A 104 -4.41 -14.11 -5.90
C LEU A 104 -5.60 -14.90 -5.33
N GLU A 105 -6.41 -14.29 -4.46
CA GLU A 105 -7.64 -14.88 -3.91
C GLU A 105 -8.66 -15.22 -5.00
N ARG A 106 -8.93 -14.29 -5.93
CA ARG A 106 -9.84 -14.53 -7.07
C ARG A 106 -9.38 -15.68 -7.97
N LYS A 107 -8.10 -16.04 -7.90
CA LYS A 107 -7.48 -17.15 -8.63
C LYS A 107 -7.31 -18.40 -7.77
N PHE A 108 -7.82 -18.39 -6.53
CA PHE A 108 -7.73 -19.46 -5.53
C PHE A 108 -6.29 -19.87 -5.19
N LEU A 109 -5.35 -18.92 -5.23
CA LEU A 109 -3.93 -19.17 -4.94
C LEU A 109 -3.55 -18.89 -3.48
N VAL A 110 -4.38 -18.12 -2.78
CA VAL A 110 -4.28 -17.87 -1.34
C VAL A 110 -5.68 -17.99 -0.74
N PRO A 111 -5.82 -18.25 0.59
CA PRO A 111 -7.11 -18.37 1.24
C PRO A 111 -8.00 -17.13 1.07
N LEU A 112 -9.31 -17.33 1.00
CA LEU A 112 -10.27 -16.23 0.98
C LEU A 112 -10.20 -15.43 2.30
N GLY A 113 -10.26 -14.11 2.20
CA GLY A 113 -10.19 -13.19 3.34
C GLY A 113 -8.77 -12.72 3.67
N THR A 114 -7.74 -13.25 3.02
CA THR A 114 -6.37 -12.75 3.04
C THR A 114 -6.31 -11.26 2.69
N SER A 115 -6.91 -10.80 1.58
CA SER A 115 -6.84 -9.39 1.18
C SER A 115 -7.48 -8.46 2.22
N VAL A 116 -8.65 -8.83 2.75
CA VAL A 116 -9.36 -8.10 3.82
C VAL A 116 -8.51 -8.04 5.10
N HIS A 117 -7.87 -9.16 5.47
CA HIS A 117 -6.99 -9.22 6.63
C HIS A 117 -5.79 -8.26 6.51
N TYR A 118 -5.20 -8.11 5.33
CA TYR A 118 -4.08 -7.18 5.12
C TYR A 118 -4.55 -5.73 4.91
N HIS A 119 -5.74 -5.53 4.34
CA HIS A 119 -6.33 -4.19 4.20
C HIS A 119 -6.53 -3.51 5.56
N SER A 120 -6.96 -4.24 6.59
CA SER A 120 -7.13 -3.69 7.93
C SER A 120 -5.81 -3.33 8.65
N GLN A 121 -4.67 -3.66 8.04
CA GLN A 121 -3.33 -3.37 8.57
C GLN A 121 -2.61 -2.25 7.80
N ILE A 122 -3.26 -1.65 6.79
CA ILE A 122 -2.69 -0.52 6.05
C ILE A 122 -2.44 0.64 7.02
N GLU A 123 -1.24 1.18 6.97
CA GLU A 123 -0.83 2.35 7.72
C GLU A 123 -1.33 3.61 6.99
N PRO A 124 -1.79 4.64 7.73
CA PRO A 124 -2.15 5.90 7.13
C PRO A 124 -0.92 6.54 6.45
N SER A 125 -1.09 6.98 5.22
CA SER A 125 -0.10 7.82 4.57
C SER A 125 -0.13 9.21 5.20
N LEU A 126 0.99 9.65 5.79
CA LEU A 126 1.19 11.05 6.17
C LEU A 126 1.40 11.88 4.90
N ALA A 127 0.36 11.99 4.08
CA ALA A 127 0.37 12.83 2.90
C ALA A 127 0.03 14.25 3.31
N GLY A 128 1.02 14.98 3.83
CA GLY A 128 0.95 16.42 4.06
C GLY A 128 -0.03 16.85 5.15
N GLU A 129 0.46 17.59 6.14
CA GLU A 129 -0.36 18.59 6.78
C GLU A 129 -0.85 19.52 5.66
N THR A 130 -2.10 19.36 5.21
CA THR A 130 -2.80 20.49 4.62
C THR A 130 -2.71 21.59 5.67
N GLU A 131 -2.00 22.67 5.36
CA GLU A 131 -2.11 23.91 6.12
C GLU A 131 -3.61 24.19 6.26
N ASP A 132 -4.14 23.94 7.45
CA ASP A 132 -5.42 24.45 7.90
C ASP A 132 -5.28 25.98 7.94
N SER A 133 -5.37 26.60 6.77
CA SER A 133 -5.64 28.03 6.63
C SER A 133 -7.10 28.23 7.05
N TRP A 134 -7.31 28.22 8.36
CA TRP A 134 -8.43 28.91 8.99
C TRP A 134 -8.28 30.39 8.66
N VAL A 135 -8.74 30.79 7.47
CA VAL A 135 -9.13 32.16 7.23
C VAL A 135 -10.37 32.38 8.08
N LEU A 136 -10.13 32.86 9.31
CA LEU A 136 -11.12 33.58 10.08
C LEU A 136 -11.57 34.76 9.23
N LEU A 137 -12.64 34.56 8.45
CA LEU A 137 -13.44 35.67 7.96
C LEU A 137 -14.10 36.29 9.20
N SER A 138 -13.38 37.21 9.83
CA SER A 138 -13.95 38.22 10.70
C SER A 138 -14.94 39.03 9.86
N GLY A 139 -16.19 38.57 9.82
CA GLY A 139 -17.31 39.35 9.35
C GLY A 139 -17.48 40.54 10.29
N THR A 140 -16.97 41.70 9.88
CA THR A 140 -17.36 42.98 10.47
C THR A 140 -18.78 43.27 10.00
N CYS A 141 -19.76 43.00 10.87
CA CYS A 141 -21.08 43.57 10.77
C CYS A 141 -20.98 45.07 11.11
N GLU A 142 -20.99 45.92 10.09
CA GLU A 142 -21.42 47.31 10.23
C GLU A 142 -22.61 47.52 9.29
N GLU A 143 -23.81 47.32 9.83
CA GLU A 143 -25.06 47.75 9.21
C GLU A 143 -25.33 49.17 9.71
N GLU A 144 -24.94 50.17 8.91
CA GLU A 144 -25.25 51.57 9.17
C GLU A 144 -26.74 51.82 8.82
N LEU A 145 -27.62 51.65 9.81
CA LEU A 145 -29.02 52.06 9.74
C LEU A 145 -29.15 53.58 9.85
N THR A 146 -29.24 54.28 8.71
CA THR A 146 -29.62 55.69 8.69
C THR A 146 -31.14 55.84 8.91
N ILE A 147 -31.55 56.17 10.13
CA ILE A 147 -32.91 56.59 10.45
C ILE A 147 -33.08 58.05 9.99
N LYS A 148 -33.96 58.30 9.03
CA LYS A 148 -34.54 59.63 8.78
C LYS A 148 -35.97 59.66 9.31
N GLU A 149 -36.16 60.42 10.37
CA GLU A 149 -37.44 60.75 11.00
C GLU A 149 -38.33 61.64 10.09
N PRO A 150 -39.65 61.68 10.34
CA PRO A 150 -40.64 62.22 9.41
C PRO A 150 -40.94 63.71 9.64
N GLY A 151 -41.05 64.47 8.55
CA GLY A 151 -41.59 65.83 8.55
C GLY A 151 -43.00 65.85 7.98
N SER A 152 -43.99 66.05 8.85
CA SER A 152 -45.39 66.30 8.50
C SER A 152 -45.64 67.77 8.12
N ASN A 153 -46.59 67.93 7.17
CA ASN A 153 -47.34 69.12 6.75
C ASN A 153 -46.59 70.31 6.13
#